data_AF-A0A2J8UDT2-F1
#
_entry.id   AF-A0A2J8UDT2-F1
#
_cell.length_a   1.000
_cell.length_b   1.000
_cell.length_c   1.000
_cell.angle_alpha   90.00
_cell.angle_beta   90.00
_cell.angle_gamma   90.00
#
_symmetry.space_group_name_H-M   'P 1'
#
loop_
_entity.id
_entity.type
_entity.pdbx_description
1 polymer ?
#
loop_
_entity_poly.entity_id
_entity_poly.type
_entity_poly.pdbx_seq_one_letter_code
_entity_poly.pdbx_strand_id
1 'polypeptide(L)'
;MEELSQALASSFSVSQDLNSTAAPHPRLSQYKSKYSSLEQSERRRRLLELQKSKRLDYVNHARRLAEDDWTGMESEEENKKDDEEMDIDTVKKLPKRYANQLMLSEWLIDVPSDLGQEWIVVVCPVGKRALIVASK
;
A
#
# COMPACT_ATOMS: atom_id res chain seq x y z
N MET A 1 -33.55 -4.53 -2.01
CA MET A 1 -32.80 -4.04 -0.84
C MET A 1 -31.52 -4.83 -0.63
N GLU A 2 -31.57 -6.16 -0.67
CA GLU A 2 -30.38 -7.02 -0.52
C GLU A 2 -29.29 -6.75 -1.58
N GLU A 3 -29.68 -6.61 -2.84
CA GLU A 3 -28.75 -6.33 -3.94
C GLU A 3 -28.00 -5.00 -3.77
N LEU A 4 -28.69 -3.97 -3.24
CA LEU A 4 -28.08 -2.67 -2.95
C LEU A 4 -27.11 -2.76 -1.76
N SER A 5 -27.49 -3.50 -0.71
CA SER A 5 -26.62 -3.79 0.44
C SER A 5 -25.34 -4.51 -0.02
N GLN A 6 -25.50 -5.55 -0.84
CA GLN A 6 -24.38 -6.30 -1.40
C GLN A 6 -23.48 -5.40 -2.26
N ALA A 7 -24.03 -4.59 -3.15
CA ALA A 7 -23.26 -3.67 -3.98
C ALA A 7 -22.45 -2.70 -3.11
N LEU A 8 -23.09 -2.07 -2.12
CA LEU A 8 -22.43 -1.10 -1.25
C LEU A 8 -21.35 -1.75 -0.38
N ALA A 9 -21.58 -2.97 0.14
CA ALA A 9 -20.61 -3.67 0.98
C ALA A 9 -19.42 -4.26 0.20
N SER A 10 -19.62 -4.68 -1.05
CA SER A 10 -18.61 -5.44 -1.82
C SER A 10 -17.80 -4.59 -2.81
N SER A 11 -18.33 -3.48 -3.31
CA SER A 11 -17.70 -2.72 -4.40
C SER A 11 -17.50 -1.22 -4.13
N PHE A 12 -17.84 -0.72 -2.93
CA PHE A 12 -17.57 0.66 -2.56
C PHE A 12 -16.22 0.79 -1.83
N SER A 13 -15.19 1.31 -2.53
CA SER A 13 -13.90 1.63 -1.93
C SER A 13 -13.26 2.83 -2.61
N VAL A 14 -12.73 3.77 -1.83
CA VAL A 14 -12.02 4.96 -2.33
C VAL A 14 -10.57 4.62 -2.70
N SER A 15 -9.83 3.96 -1.79
CA SER A 15 -8.42 3.63 -2.02
C SER A 15 -8.22 2.38 -2.87
N GLN A 16 -9.25 1.53 -3.00
CA GLN A 16 -9.23 0.31 -3.81
C GLN A 16 -8.11 -0.68 -3.43
N ASP A 17 -7.59 -0.59 -2.20
CA ASP A 17 -6.55 -1.47 -1.69
C ASP A 17 -7.06 -2.91 -1.54
N LEU A 18 -6.27 -3.87 -2.01
CA LEU A 18 -6.59 -5.28 -1.86
C LEU A 18 -6.43 -5.72 -0.40
N ASN A 19 -7.37 -6.54 0.10
CA ASN A 19 -7.32 -7.16 1.43
C ASN A 19 -7.03 -6.16 2.58
N SER A 20 -7.59 -4.95 2.50
CA SER A 20 -7.34 -3.88 3.47
C SER A 20 -7.77 -4.25 4.88
N THR A 21 -6.96 -3.90 5.89
CA THR A 21 -7.29 -4.05 7.31
C THR A 21 -8.30 -3.02 7.82
N ALA A 22 -8.68 -2.03 6.99
CA ALA A 22 -9.78 -1.11 7.31
C ALA A 22 -11.14 -1.80 7.24
N ALA A 23 -11.25 -2.88 6.45
CA ALA A 23 -12.40 -3.77 6.43
C ALA A 23 -12.13 -5.03 7.27
N PRO A 24 -13.17 -5.73 7.73
CA PRO A 24 -13.03 -7.03 8.40
C PRO A 24 -12.28 -8.05 7.53
N HIS A 25 -11.71 -9.07 8.17
CA HIS A 25 -11.02 -10.15 7.47
C HIS A 25 -11.95 -10.78 6.40
N PRO A 26 -11.52 -10.96 5.13
CA PRO A 26 -12.41 -11.40 4.05
C PRO A 26 -13.18 -12.70 4.32
N ARG A 27 -12.57 -13.65 5.05
CA ARG A 27 -13.23 -14.89 5.52
C ARG A 27 -14.45 -14.67 6.44
N LEU A 28 -14.50 -13.54 7.15
CA LEU A 28 -15.58 -13.19 8.07
C LEU A 28 -16.62 -12.27 7.42
N SER A 29 -16.36 -11.79 6.20
CA SER A 29 -17.28 -10.91 5.49
C SER A 29 -18.49 -11.67 5.00
N GLN A 30 -19.67 -11.05 5.09
CA GLN A 30 -20.92 -11.61 4.57
C GLN A 30 -20.93 -11.62 3.03
N TYR A 31 -20.32 -10.60 2.42
CA TYR A 31 -20.21 -10.47 0.96
C TYR A 31 -18.75 -10.54 0.53
N LYS A 32 -18.51 -11.15 -0.63
CA LYS A 32 -17.18 -11.19 -1.24
C LYS A 32 -16.87 -9.83 -1.85
N SER A 33 -15.91 -9.13 -1.27
CA SER A 33 -15.44 -7.85 -1.81
C SER A 33 -14.69 -8.07 -3.14
N LYS A 34 -14.89 -7.17 -4.10
CA LYS A 34 -14.11 -7.14 -5.35
C LYS A 34 -12.61 -6.94 -5.07
N TYR A 35 -12.29 -6.31 -3.93
CA TYR A 35 -10.92 -6.05 -3.49
C TYR A 35 -10.35 -7.16 -2.60
N SER A 36 -11.03 -8.31 -2.49
CA SER A 36 -10.50 -9.49 -1.81
C SER A 36 -9.76 -10.37 -2.81
N SER A 37 -8.45 -10.55 -2.64
CA SER A 37 -7.63 -11.42 -3.50
C SER A 37 -6.91 -12.50 -2.68
N LEU A 38 -6.88 -13.72 -3.21
CA LEU A 38 -6.19 -14.85 -2.57
C LEU A 38 -4.69 -14.91 -2.96
N GLU A 39 -4.28 -14.24 -4.03
CA GLU A 39 -2.92 -14.33 -4.57
C GLU A 39 -2.00 -13.28 -3.92
N GLN A 40 -1.51 -13.55 -2.72
CA GLN A 40 -0.55 -12.64 -2.04
C GLN A 40 0.90 -13.01 -2.36
N SER A 41 1.22 -14.29 -2.48
CA SER A 41 2.57 -14.80 -2.77
C SER A 41 3.22 -14.17 -4.01
N GLU A 42 2.57 -14.19 -5.17
CA GLU A 42 3.13 -13.60 -6.40
C GLU A 42 3.36 -12.10 -6.29
N ARG A 43 2.42 -11.38 -5.68
CA ARG A 43 2.52 -9.93 -5.48
C ARG A 43 3.66 -9.56 -4.54
N ARG A 44 3.90 -10.36 -3.48
CA ARG A 44 5.06 -10.19 -2.58
C ARG A 44 6.37 -10.35 -3.34
N ARG A 45 6.49 -11.37 -4.20
CA ARG A 45 7.69 -11.59 -5.03
C ARG A 45 7.97 -10.41 -5.96
N ARG A 46 6.98 -9.96 -6.73
CA ARG A 46 7.10 -8.80 -7.63
C ARG A 46 7.50 -7.53 -6.87
N LEU A 47 6.90 -7.30 -5.70
CA LEU A 47 7.19 -6.12 -4.87
C LEU A 47 8.64 -6.13 -4.34
N LEU A 48 9.16 -7.28 -3.91
CA LEU A 48 10.55 -7.41 -3.45
C LEU A 48 11.55 -7.16 -4.57
N GLU A 49 11.27 -7.61 -5.79
CA GLU A 49 12.10 -7.32 -6.97
C GLU A 49 12.12 -5.82 -7.28
N LEU A 50 10.95 -5.16 -7.24
CA LEU A 50 10.83 -3.72 -7.46
C LEU A 50 11.54 -2.89 -6.38
N GLN A 51 11.54 -3.35 -5.12
CA GLN A 51 12.25 -2.66 -4.04
C GLN A 51 13.77 -2.66 -4.25
N LYS A 52 14.32 -3.74 -4.82
CA LYS A 52 15.77 -3.85 -5.08
C LYS A 52 16.25 -2.84 -6.13
N SER A 53 15.42 -2.46 -7.10
CA SER A 53 15.80 -1.51 -8.15
C SER A 53 15.72 -0.03 -7.74
N LYS A 54 14.91 0.32 -6.73
CA LYS A 54 14.58 1.73 -6.39
C LYS A 54 15.35 2.33 -5.20
N ARG A 55 16.56 1.86 -4.92
CA ARG A 55 17.28 2.21 -3.67
C ARG A 55 17.62 3.70 -3.53
N LEU A 56 17.86 4.41 -4.63
CA LEU A 56 18.33 5.81 -4.61
C LEU A 56 17.21 6.83 -4.28
N ASP A 57 15.98 6.55 -4.71
CA ASP A 57 14.84 7.47 -4.58
C ASP A 57 14.43 7.72 -3.12
N TYR A 58 14.62 6.73 -2.25
CA TYR A 58 14.29 6.82 -0.82
C TYR A 58 15.17 7.79 -0.04
N VAL A 59 16.43 7.99 -0.47
CA VAL A 59 17.35 8.93 0.21
C VAL A 59 16.87 10.37 0.06
N ASN A 60 16.51 10.74 -1.17
CA ASN A 60 15.95 12.07 -1.45
C ASN A 60 14.61 12.28 -0.75
N HIS A 61 13.76 11.25 -0.72
CA HIS A 61 12.46 11.33 -0.06
C HIS A 61 12.57 11.52 1.46
N ALA A 62 13.53 10.86 2.12
CA ALA A 62 13.80 11.07 3.54
C ALA A 62 14.26 12.51 3.84
N ARG A 63 15.10 13.12 2.97
CA ARG A 63 15.48 14.54 3.09
C ARG A 63 14.26 15.45 3.03
N ARG A 64 13.37 15.23 2.06
CA ARG A 64 12.14 16.03 1.88
C ARG A 64 11.23 15.96 3.10
N LEU A 65 11.07 14.77 3.70
CA LEU A 65 10.30 14.63 4.94
C LEU A 65 10.92 15.38 6.12
N ALA A 66 12.25 15.50 6.19
CA ALA A 66 12.94 16.19 7.27
C ALA A 66 12.95 17.71 7.12
N GLU A 67 13.08 18.21 5.89
CA GLU A 67 13.23 19.64 5.60
C GLU A 67 11.92 20.32 5.18
N ASP A 68 10.83 19.55 5.04
CA ASP A 68 9.54 19.97 4.48
C ASP A 68 9.63 20.64 3.08
N ASP A 69 10.67 20.28 2.33
CA ASP A 69 10.94 20.80 0.98
C ASP A 69 10.33 19.88 -0.09
N TRP A 70 9.22 20.32 -0.67
CA TRP A 70 8.49 19.61 -1.74
C TRP A 70 8.64 20.27 -3.11
N THR A 71 9.53 21.24 -3.23
CA THR A 71 9.71 22.07 -4.43
C THR A 71 10.33 21.24 -5.57
N GLY A 72 9.77 21.31 -6.78
CA GLY A 72 10.29 20.61 -7.98
C GLY A 72 9.67 19.25 -8.29
N MET A 73 8.74 18.74 -7.46
CA MET A 73 8.01 17.51 -7.77
C MET A 73 6.81 17.73 -8.71
N GLU A 74 6.30 18.97 -8.79
CA GLU A 74 5.23 19.35 -9.72
C GLU A 74 5.70 19.33 -11.19
N SER A 75 6.95 19.72 -11.46
CA SER A 75 7.56 19.71 -12.80
C SER A 75 7.89 18.31 -13.34
N GLU A 76 8.09 17.32 -12.47
CA GLU A 76 8.27 15.92 -12.89
C GLU A 76 6.95 15.21 -13.20
N GLU A 77 5.82 15.78 -12.77
CA GLU A 77 4.48 15.21 -13.00
C GLU A 77 3.89 15.60 -14.35
N GLU A 78 4.26 16.76 -14.90
CA GLU A 78 3.80 17.17 -16.24
C GLU A 78 4.49 16.37 -17.35
N ASN A 79 5.78 16.07 -17.21
CA ASN A 79 6.56 15.34 -18.23
C ASN A 79 6.28 13.83 -18.33
N LYS A 80 5.48 13.25 -17.42
CA LYS A 80 5.22 11.79 -17.36
C LYS A 80 3.76 11.39 -17.57
N LYS A 81 2.87 12.35 -17.84
CA LYS A 81 1.45 12.09 -18.13
C LYS A 81 1.21 11.53 -19.54
N ASP A 82 2.18 11.63 -20.44
CA ASP A 82 2.03 11.19 -21.84
C ASP A 82 2.28 9.68 -22.06
N ASP A 83 2.73 8.93 -21.04
CA ASP A 83 3.09 7.50 -21.14
C ASP A 83 2.08 6.55 -20.45
N GLU A 84 0.88 7.03 -20.07
CA GLU A 84 -0.10 6.26 -19.27
C GLU A 84 -1.09 5.38 -20.09
N GLU A 85 -0.72 4.85 -21.27
CA GLU A 85 -1.61 3.99 -22.09
C GLU A 85 -1.27 2.49 -22.09
N MET A 86 -0.31 2.00 -21.29
CA MET A 86 0.04 0.57 -21.27
C MET A 86 0.02 -0.04 -19.85
N ASP A 87 -1.01 -0.87 -19.63
CA ASP A 87 -1.24 -1.91 -18.62
C ASP A 87 -0.36 -2.05 -17.35
N ILE A 88 -1.07 -2.04 -16.21
CA ILE A 88 -0.91 -2.90 -15.02
C ILE A 88 0.53 -3.07 -14.47
N ASP A 89 1.12 -1.97 -14.02
CA ASP A 89 1.84 -1.95 -12.74
C ASP A 89 1.95 -0.48 -12.37
N THR A 90 0.99 0.00 -11.57
CA THR A 90 1.08 1.36 -11.02
C THR A 90 2.40 1.44 -10.26
N VAL A 91 3.40 2.08 -10.88
CA VAL A 91 4.65 2.44 -10.26
C VAL A 91 4.25 3.25 -9.04
N LYS A 92 4.20 2.61 -7.85
CA LYS A 92 3.74 3.26 -6.63
C LYS A 92 4.65 4.47 -6.40
N LYS A 93 4.14 5.65 -6.77
CA LYS A 93 4.81 6.93 -6.62
C LYS A 93 4.98 7.16 -5.12
N LEU A 94 6.14 7.67 -4.72
CA LEU A 94 6.35 8.01 -3.31
C LEU A 94 5.31 9.07 -2.89
N PRO A 95 4.64 8.90 -1.74
CA PRO A 95 3.62 9.83 -1.32
C PRO A 95 4.21 11.22 -1.09
N LYS A 96 3.43 12.25 -1.42
CA LYS A 96 3.76 13.65 -1.14
C LYS A 96 3.42 13.99 0.32
N ARG A 97 4.22 14.88 0.93
CA ARG A 97 3.98 15.39 2.30
C ARG A 97 3.96 14.27 3.34
N TYR A 98 3.26 14.47 4.46
CA TYR A 98 3.26 13.53 5.59
C TYR A 98 2.16 12.45 5.51
N ALA A 99 1.20 12.56 4.58
CA ALA A 99 0.13 11.58 4.44
C ALA A 99 0.63 10.30 3.75
N ASN A 100 0.06 9.15 4.11
CA ASN A 100 0.30 7.84 3.47
C ASN A 100 1.77 7.38 3.44
N GLN A 101 2.61 7.85 4.37
CA GLN A 101 4.02 7.46 4.46
C GLN A 101 4.27 6.10 5.13
N LEU A 102 3.27 5.58 5.84
CA LEU A 102 3.40 4.35 6.60
C LEU A 102 3.15 3.14 5.69
N MET A 103 4.01 2.12 5.79
CA MET A 103 3.78 0.83 5.13
C MET A 103 2.64 0.08 5.82
N LEU A 104 1.46 0.08 5.20
CA LEU A 104 0.28 -0.62 5.72
C LEU A 104 0.29 -2.09 5.29
N SER A 105 -0.13 -2.98 6.20
CA SER A 105 -0.26 -4.40 5.93
C SER A 105 -1.62 -4.73 5.32
N GLU A 106 -1.67 -5.81 4.56
CA GLU A 106 -2.91 -6.49 4.22
C GLU A 106 -3.28 -7.51 5.32
N TRP A 107 -4.53 -7.99 5.32
CA TRP A 107 -4.86 -9.22 6.04
C TRP A 107 -3.97 -10.38 5.57
N LEU A 108 -3.46 -11.17 6.51
CA LEU A 108 -2.71 -12.38 6.22
C LEU A 108 -3.71 -13.50 5.87
N ILE A 109 -3.91 -13.73 4.56
CA ILE A 109 -4.84 -14.74 4.05
C ILE A 109 -4.06 -15.92 3.46
N ASP A 110 -3.15 -15.61 2.54
CA ASP A 110 -2.25 -16.57 1.91
C ASP A 110 -0.96 -16.64 2.72
N VAL A 111 -0.86 -17.70 3.52
CA VAL A 111 0.25 -17.96 4.44
C VAL A 111 1.47 -18.39 3.62
N PRO A 112 2.59 -17.65 3.66
CA PRO A 112 3.82 -18.06 2.99
C PRO A 112 4.27 -19.46 3.45
N SER A 113 4.73 -20.30 2.53
CA SER A 113 5.27 -21.62 2.86
C SER A 113 6.59 -21.54 3.66
N ASP A 114 7.31 -20.44 3.51
CA ASP A 114 8.58 -20.09 4.14
C ASP A 114 8.44 -19.21 5.39
N LEU A 115 7.23 -19.11 5.96
CA LEU A 115 6.93 -18.25 7.12
C LEU A 115 7.88 -18.46 8.31
N GLY A 116 8.33 -19.69 8.56
CA GLY A 116 9.22 -20.01 9.68
C GLY A 116 10.69 -19.62 9.48
N GLN A 117 11.09 -19.25 8.26
CA GLN A 117 12.48 -18.98 7.88
C GLN A 117 12.69 -17.51 7.50
N GLU A 118 11.81 -16.96 6.66
CA GLU A 118 12.02 -15.66 6.02
C GLU A 118 11.16 -14.54 6.61
N TRP A 119 10.29 -14.86 7.58
CA TRP A 119 9.34 -13.90 8.16
C TRP A 119 9.52 -13.77 9.68
N ILE A 120 9.24 -12.56 10.18
CA ILE A 120 9.21 -12.25 11.61
C ILE A 120 7.82 -11.78 12.02
N VAL A 121 7.44 -12.09 13.26
CA VAL A 121 6.21 -11.60 13.87
C VAL A 121 6.53 -10.52 14.90
N VAL A 122 5.76 -9.43 14.87
CA VAL A 122 5.85 -8.34 15.85
C VAL A 122 4.53 -8.25 16.59
N VAL A 123 4.57 -8.34 17.92
CA VAL A 123 3.38 -8.16 18.76
C VAL A 123 3.07 -6.67 18.85
N CYS A 124 1.93 -6.26 18.31
CA CYS A 124 1.51 -4.85 18.28
C CYS A 124 0.66 -4.49 19.50
N PRO A 125 1.01 -3.43 20.26
CA PRO A 125 0.17 -2.93 21.35
C PRO A 125 -1.10 -2.26 20.82
N VAL A 126 -2.12 -2.16 21.67
CA VAL A 126 -3.30 -1.34 21.37
C VAL A 126 -2.89 0.13 21.42
N GLY A 127 -3.03 0.84 20.30
CA GLY A 127 -2.61 2.23 20.20
C GLY A 127 -2.90 2.86 18.85
N LYS A 128 -2.43 4.09 18.65
CA LYS A 128 -2.52 4.81 17.38
C LYS A 128 -1.20 4.71 16.63
N ARG A 129 -1.25 4.41 15.34
CA ARG A 129 -0.07 4.42 14.47
C ARG A 129 0.29 5.87 14.11
N ALA A 130 1.56 6.24 14.23
CA ALA A 130 2.04 7.59 13.95
C ALA A 130 3.33 7.55 13.11
N LEU A 131 3.46 8.51 12.18
CA LEU A 131 4.74 8.84 11.55
C LEU A 131 5.48 9.81 12.49
N ILE A 132 6.72 9.48 12.84
CA ILE A 132 7.58 10.34 13.64
C ILE A 132 8.72 10.82 12.77
N VAL A 133 8.85 12.15 12.64
CA VAL A 133 9.97 12.80 11.97
C VAL A 133 10.68 13.65 13.01
N ALA A 134 11.87 13.22 13.42
CA ALA A 134 12.75 14.01 14.28
C ALA A 134 13.71 14.78 13.38
N SER A 135 13.44 16.08 13.20
CA SER A 135 14.27 17.00 12.41
C SER A 135 14.70 18.20 13.27
N LYS A 136 15.74 18.90 12.83
CA LYS A 136 16.43 19.96 13.58
C LYS A 136 15.70 21.30 13.54
#